data_AF-A0A382GL07-F1
#
_entry.id   AF-A0A382GL07-F1
#
_cell.length_a   1.000
_cell.length_b   1.000
_cell.length_c   1.000
_cell.angle_alpha   90.00
_cell.angle_beta   90.00
_cell.angle_gamma   90.00
#
_symmetry.space_group_name_H-M   'P 1'
#
loop_
_entity.id
_entity.type
_entity.pdbx_description
1 polymer ?
#
loop_
_entity_poly.entity_id
_entity_poly.type
_entity_poly.pdbx_seq_one_letter_code
_entity_poly.pdbx_strand_id
1 'polypeptide(L)'
;MDRIHMGMSRGAIGELNYGDQQWVLSEPPSYYARQNCWYGASFPSKADLNGINEIGVDKVLWGNDYPHYEGTFPYNLESLRLTFDDVPETLRRKLLGLNAAELYQFDVEKLMPLVEEFGPTPKQVNEPLPRDDIPRDSMCYLFTNALANS
;
A
#
# COMPACT_ATOMS: atom_id res chain seq x y z
N MET A 1 -6.29 -10.51 14.16
CA MET A 1 -6.99 -11.67 14.77
C MET A 1 -6.20 -12.31 15.91
N ASP A 2 -5.02 -11.80 16.24
CA ASP A 2 -4.12 -12.41 17.24
C ASP A 2 -4.75 -12.57 18.62
N ARG A 3 -5.55 -11.59 19.07
CA ARG A 3 -6.25 -11.68 20.36
C ARG A 3 -7.18 -12.88 20.44
N ILE A 4 -7.85 -13.22 19.33
CA ILE A 4 -8.71 -14.41 19.23
C ILE A 4 -7.82 -15.65 19.32
N HIS A 5 -6.77 -15.74 18.50
CA HIS A 5 -5.82 -16.84 18.55
C HIS A 5 -5.24 -17.08 19.96
N MET A 6 -4.84 -16.03 20.67
CA MET A 6 -4.32 -16.16 22.04
C MET A 6 -5.35 -16.73 23.03
N GLY A 7 -6.65 -16.49 22.82
CA GLY A 7 -7.71 -17.11 23.61
C GLY A 7 -7.87 -18.61 23.28
N MET A 8 -7.91 -18.94 21.99
CA MET A 8 -7.93 -20.33 21.50
C MET A 8 -6.74 -21.15 22.03
N SER A 9 -5.52 -20.61 21.94
CA SER A 9 -4.28 -21.26 22.41
C SER A 9 -4.24 -21.45 23.92
N ARG A 10 -5.04 -20.67 24.68
CA ARG A 10 -5.22 -20.84 26.13
C ARG A 10 -6.43 -21.74 26.49
N GLY A 11 -7.10 -22.30 25.49
CA GLY A 11 -8.18 -23.27 25.65
C GLY A 11 -9.58 -22.66 25.80
N ALA A 12 -9.78 -21.35 25.65
CA ALA A 12 -11.10 -20.74 25.81
C ALA A 12 -11.27 -19.42 25.02
N ILE A 13 -12.38 -19.33 24.27
CA ILE A 13 -12.96 -18.06 23.81
C ILE A 13 -14.46 -18.10 24.11
N GLY A 14 -14.92 -17.28 25.07
CA GLY A 14 -16.32 -17.29 25.48
C GLY A 14 -16.73 -18.65 26.07
N GLU A 15 -17.83 -19.23 25.60
CA GLU A 15 -18.32 -20.57 26.01
C GLU A 15 -17.75 -21.72 25.17
N LEU A 16 -16.89 -21.44 24.17
CA LEU A 16 -16.33 -22.46 23.29
C LEU A 16 -15.08 -23.10 23.90
N ASN A 17 -15.13 -24.42 24.08
CA ASN A 17 -14.01 -25.23 24.54
C ASN A 17 -13.27 -25.82 23.32
N TYR A 18 -12.00 -25.45 23.16
CA TYR A 18 -11.16 -25.95 22.06
C TYR A 18 -10.43 -27.25 22.39
N GLY A 19 -10.81 -27.96 23.46
CA GLY A 19 -10.52 -29.37 23.73
C GLY A 19 -9.07 -29.80 23.50
N ASP A 20 -8.82 -30.41 22.34
CA ASP A 20 -7.53 -30.97 21.89
C ASP A 20 -6.66 -29.98 21.08
N GLN A 21 -7.13 -28.75 20.89
CA GLN A 21 -6.50 -27.63 20.19
C GLN A 21 -6.04 -27.93 18.74
N GLN A 22 -6.51 -29.02 18.13
CA GLN A 22 -6.02 -29.46 16.82
C GLN A 22 -6.24 -28.43 15.68
N TRP A 23 -7.24 -27.56 15.81
CA TRP A 23 -7.60 -26.53 14.83
C TRP A 23 -6.99 -25.16 15.15
N VAL A 24 -6.27 -25.04 16.27
CA VAL A 24 -5.58 -23.81 16.64
C VAL A 24 -4.29 -23.73 15.84
N LEU A 25 -4.08 -22.61 15.15
CA LEU A 25 -2.84 -22.36 14.42
C LEU A 25 -1.61 -22.47 15.33
N SER A 26 -0.45 -22.86 14.79
CA SER A 26 0.78 -22.90 15.58
C SER A 26 1.27 -21.51 15.99
N GLU A 27 1.10 -20.53 15.11
CA GLU A 27 1.50 -19.14 15.31
C GLU A 27 0.29 -18.18 15.21
N PRO A 28 0.41 -16.92 15.69
CA PRO A 28 -0.66 -15.93 15.52
C PRO A 28 -0.96 -15.65 14.03
N PRO A 29 -2.21 -15.33 13.67
CA PRO A 29 -2.55 -14.94 12.29
C PRO A 29 -1.66 -13.83 11.72
N SER A 30 -1.22 -12.85 12.52
CA SER A 30 -0.29 -11.81 12.06
C SER A 30 1.09 -12.34 11.65
N TYR A 31 1.56 -13.45 12.25
CA TYR A 31 2.79 -14.11 11.83
C TYR A 31 2.65 -14.57 10.38
N TYR A 32 1.60 -15.32 10.07
CA TYR A 32 1.37 -15.83 8.72
C TYR A 32 1.07 -14.71 7.71
N ALA A 33 0.30 -13.69 8.11
CA ALA A 33 0.03 -12.53 7.27
C ALA A 33 1.33 -11.80 6.90
N ARG A 34 2.21 -11.54 7.87
CA ARG A 34 3.50 -10.89 7.63
C ARG A 34 4.42 -11.69 6.69
N GLN A 35 4.33 -13.02 6.72
CA GLN A 35 5.15 -13.88 5.87
C GLN A 35 4.59 -14.02 4.45
N ASN A 36 3.25 -14.14 4.31
CA ASN A 36 2.63 -14.64 3.09
C ASN A 36 1.68 -13.66 2.40
N CYS A 37 1.33 -12.54 3.04
CA CYS A 37 0.42 -11.56 2.45
C CYS A 37 1.16 -10.32 1.97
N TRP A 38 0.73 -9.85 0.80
CA TRP A 38 1.07 -8.55 0.24
C TRP A 38 -0.21 -7.75 0.01
N TYR A 39 -0.11 -6.43 0.12
CA TYR A 39 -1.25 -5.52 0.12
C TYR A 39 -1.12 -4.54 -1.05
N GLY A 40 -2.03 -4.65 -2.01
CA GLY A 40 -2.20 -3.64 -3.06
C GLY A 40 -2.88 -2.41 -2.48
N ALA A 41 -2.10 -1.39 -2.15
CA ALA A 41 -2.60 -0.06 -1.83
C ALA A 41 -2.89 0.68 -3.14
N SER A 42 -4.10 0.49 -3.68
CA SER A 42 -4.59 1.26 -4.81
C SER A 42 -4.75 2.72 -4.37
N PHE A 43 -3.84 3.59 -4.84
CA PHE A 43 -3.87 5.04 -4.61
C PHE A 43 -4.16 5.48 -3.15
N PRO A 44 -3.27 5.15 -2.18
CA PRO A 44 -3.45 5.52 -0.78
C PRO A 44 -3.39 7.04 -0.61
N SER A 45 -4.10 7.56 0.39
CA SER A 45 -3.92 8.93 0.90
C SER A 45 -2.77 8.99 1.91
N LYS A 46 -2.35 10.19 2.31
CA LYS A 46 -1.39 10.37 3.42
C LYS A 46 -1.90 9.71 4.72
N ALA A 47 -3.21 9.74 4.96
CA ALA A 47 -3.80 9.12 6.14
C ALA A 47 -3.66 7.60 6.11
N ASP A 48 -3.82 6.97 4.94
CA ASP A 48 -3.65 5.51 4.78
C ASP A 48 -2.20 5.07 5.03
N LEU A 49 -1.23 5.93 4.70
CA LEU A 49 0.19 5.66 4.94
C LEU A 49 0.57 5.66 6.43
N ASN A 50 -0.20 6.30 7.32
CA ASN A 50 0.13 6.39 8.75
C ASN A 50 0.24 5.00 9.42
N GLY A 51 -0.52 4.01 8.93
CA GLY A 51 -0.51 2.64 9.48
C GLY A 51 0.49 1.69 8.81
N ILE A 52 1.27 2.16 7.82
CA ILE A 52 2.02 1.26 6.94
C ILE A 52 3.11 0.47 7.67
N ASN A 53 3.68 1.04 8.74
CA ASN A 53 4.71 0.38 9.55
C ASN A 53 4.17 -0.83 10.32
N GLU A 54 2.89 -0.84 10.69
CA GLU A 54 2.25 -1.97 11.38
C GLU A 54 2.08 -3.19 10.46
N ILE A 55 1.84 -2.92 9.17
CA ILE A 55 1.74 -3.93 8.11
C ILE A 55 3.14 -4.41 7.71
N GLY A 56 4.10 -3.47 7.68
CA GLY A 56 5.44 -3.66 7.14
C GLY A 56 5.51 -3.10 5.72
N VAL A 57 6.29 -2.04 5.54
CA VAL A 57 6.43 -1.33 4.26
C VAL A 57 6.83 -2.26 3.11
N ASP A 58 7.56 -3.34 3.39
CA ASP A 58 8.03 -4.34 2.40
C ASP A 58 6.91 -5.22 1.83
N LYS A 59 5.71 -5.16 2.41
CA LYS A 59 4.54 -5.94 1.99
C LYS A 59 3.49 -5.10 1.28
N VAL A 60 3.73 -3.82 1.03
CA VAL A 60 2.75 -2.91 0.40
C VAL A 60 3.18 -2.55 -1.02
N LEU A 61 2.25 -2.64 -1.96
CA LEU A 61 2.46 -2.30 -3.37
C LEU A 61 1.49 -1.20 -3.75
N TRP A 62 1.97 -0.18 -4.45
CA TRP A 62 1.10 0.82 -5.06
C TRP A 62 0.49 0.30 -6.37
N GLY A 63 -0.74 0.69 -6.65
CA GLY A 63 -1.39 0.49 -7.94
C GLY A 63 -2.31 1.66 -8.28
N ASN A 64 -2.55 1.89 -9.58
CA ASN A 64 -3.43 2.97 -10.05
C ASN A 64 -4.88 2.53 -10.29
N ASP A 65 -5.15 1.22 -10.22
CA ASP A 65 -6.47 0.60 -10.45
C ASP A 65 -7.08 0.90 -11.83
N TYR A 66 -6.24 1.03 -12.86
CA TYR A 66 -6.74 1.17 -14.24
C TYR A 66 -7.53 -0.09 -14.66
N PRO A 67 -8.69 0.06 -15.35
CA PRO A 67 -9.31 1.28 -15.90
C PRO A 67 -10.45 1.85 -15.05
N HIS A 68 -10.49 1.59 -13.74
CA HIS A 68 -11.60 2.03 -12.91
C HIS A 68 -11.70 3.55 -12.83
N TYR A 69 -12.93 4.08 -12.72
CA TYR A 69 -13.19 5.52 -12.71
C TYR A 69 -12.62 6.21 -11.45
N GLU A 70 -12.58 5.49 -10.33
CA GLU A 70 -11.99 5.90 -9.06
C GLU A 70 -10.45 5.83 -9.05
N GLY A 71 -9.85 5.17 -10.04
CA GLY A 71 -8.40 5.02 -10.17
C GLY A 71 -7.69 6.33 -10.51
N THR A 72 -6.37 6.30 -10.55
CA THR A 72 -5.56 7.53 -10.73
C THR A 72 -5.19 7.81 -12.18
N PHE A 73 -5.43 6.89 -13.12
CA PHE A 73 -5.15 7.15 -14.54
C PHE A 73 -6.11 8.21 -15.11
N PRO A 74 -5.66 9.17 -15.96
CA PRO A 74 -4.28 9.36 -16.44
C PRO A 74 -3.38 10.17 -15.49
N TYR A 75 -3.94 10.70 -14.40
CA TYR A 75 -3.31 11.58 -13.42
C TYR A 75 -2.44 10.86 -12.37
N ASN A 76 -1.65 9.87 -12.80
CA ASN A 76 -0.84 9.06 -11.88
C ASN A 76 0.18 9.94 -11.14
N LEU A 77 0.87 10.84 -11.84
CA LEU A 77 1.90 11.66 -11.23
C LEU A 77 1.32 12.63 -10.18
N GLU A 78 0.15 13.21 -10.47
CA GLU A 78 -0.60 14.08 -9.57
C GLU A 78 -0.99 13.32 -8.29
N SER A 79 -1.47 12.09 -8.41
CA SER A 79 -1.78 11.25 -7.24
C SER A 79 -0.53 10.98 -6.40
N LEU A 80 0.61 10.70 -7.05
CA LEU A 80 1.87 10.45 -6.36
C LEU A 80 2.36 11.70 -5.62
N ARG A 81 2.24 12.88 -6.22
CA ARG A 81 2.61 14.17 -5.63
C ARG A 81 1.71 14.61 -4.48
N LEU A 82 0.45 14.15 -4.45
CA LEU A 82 -0.46 14.42 -3.32
C LEU A 82 -0.16 13.56 -2.09
N THR A 83 0.27 12.32 -2.31
CA THR A 83 0.43 11.34 -1.23
C THR A 83 1.88 11.17 -0.78
N PHE A 84 2.85 11.25 -1.69
CA PHE A 84 4.22 10.79 -1.45
C PHE A 84 5.28 11.90 -1.57
N ASP A 85 4.90 13.18 -1.57
CA ASP A 85 5.84 14.31 -1.65
C ASP A 85 6.81 14.38 -0.45
N ASP A 86 6.34 14.00 0.74
CA ASP A 86 7.08 14.00 1.99
C ASP A 86 7.57 12.61 2.44
N VAL A 87 7.27 11.56 1.68
CA VAL A 87 7.70 10.19 1.98
C VAL A 87 9.17 10.00 1.54
N PRO A 88 10.07 9.49 2.42
CA PRO A 88 11.46 9.24 2.06
C PRO A 88 11.62 8.42 0.78
N GLU A 89 12.56 8.83 -0.08
CA GLU A 89 12.77 8.18 -1.40
C GLU A 89 12.98 6.68 -1.29
N THR A 90 13.74 6.22 -0.30
CA THR A 90 14.00 4.80 -0.05
C THR A 90 12.71 4.01 0.20
N LEU A 91 11.73 4.60 0.89
CA LEU A 91 10.42 3.98 1.12
C LEU A 91 9.54 4.05 -0.12
N ARG A 92 9.53 5.18 -0.84
CA ARG A 92 8.76 5.30 -2.09
C ARG A 92 9.22 4.30 -3.15
N ARG A 93 10.53 4.08 -3.30
CA ARG A 93 11.05 3.07 -4.25
C ARG A 93 10.51 1.68 -3.94
N LYS A 94 10.40 1.32 -2.65
CA LYS A 94 9.77 0.07 -2.21
C LYS A 94 8.31 0.01 -2.63
N LEU A 95 7.52 0.99 -2.19
CA LEU A 95 6.08 1.02 -2.40
C LEU A 95 5.67 1.10 -3.88
N LEU A 96 6.37 1.92 -4.66
CA LEU A 96 6.02 2.20 -6.06
C LEU A 96 6.57 1.17 -7.04
N GLY A 97 7.48 0.27 -6.64
CA GLY A 97 8.04 -0.70 -7.59
C GLY A 97 8.84 -1.85 -7.02
N LEU A 98 9.76 -1.63 -6.06
CA LEU A 98 10.68 -2.71 -5.65
C LEU A 98 9.97 -3.86 -4.93
N ASN A 99 8.92 -3.60 -4.15
CA ASN A 99 8.14 -4.66 -3.51
C ASN A 99 7.39 -5.51 -4.55
N ALA A 100 6.89 -4.88 -5.62
CA ALA A 100 6.28 -5.58 -6.74
C ALA A 100 7.30 -6.42 -7.50
N ALA A 101 8.49 -5.87 -7.74
CA ALA A 101 9.58 -6.59 -8.39
C ALA A 101 10.01 -7.82 -7.57
N GLU A 102 10.11 -7.70 -6.24
CA GLU A 102 10.41 -8.83 -5.36
C GLU A 102 9.31 -9.90 -5.42
N LEU A 103 8.05 -9.51 -5.23
CA LEU A 103 6.91 -10.44 -5.21
C LEU A 103 6.77 -11.21 -6.54
N TYR A 104 6.84 -10.50 -7.66
CA TYR A 104 6.68 -11.08 -8.99
C TYR A 104 7.98 -11.60 -9.60
N GLN A 105 9.09 -11.53 -8.85
CA GLN A 105 10.42 -11.98 -9.27
C GLN A 105 10.91 -11.31 -10.57
N PHE A 106 10.64 -10.02 -10.73
CA PHE A 106 11.14 -9.26 -11.86
C PHE A 106 12.64 -8.98 -11.72
N ASP A 107 13.34 -9.06 -12.85
CA ASP A 107 14.73 -8.65 -12.98
C ASP A 107 14.79 -7.11 -13.07
N VAL A 108 15.12 -6.47 -11.94
CA VAL A 108 15.16 -5.01 -11.83
C VAL A 108 16.17 -4.41 -12.82
N GLU A 109 17.31 -5.05 -13.04
CA GLU A 109 18.34 -4.54 -13.95
C GLU A 109 17.82 -4.47 -15.39
N LYS A 110 17.04 -5.48 -15.81
CA LYS A 110 16.40 -5.47 -17.14
C LYS A 110 15.27 -4.45 -17.28
N LEU A 111 14.65 -4.05 -16.17
CA LEU A 111 13.61 -3.02 -16.17
C LEU A 111 14.18 -1.60 -16.17
N MET A 112 15.43 -1.39 -15.77
CA MET A 112 16.03 -0.06 -15.64
C MET A 112 15.88 0.83 -16.88
N PRO A 113 16.09 0.35 -18.12
CA PRO A 113 15.88 1.19 -19.31
C PRO A 113 14.44 1.72 -19.43
N LEU A 114 13.44 0.91 -19.07
CA LEU A 114 12.03 1.32 -19.08
C LEU A 114 11.69 2.26 -17.92
N VAL A 115 12.32 2.06 -16.76
CA VAL A 115 12.17 2.95 -15.60
C VAL A 115 12.74 4.34 -15.92
N GLU A 116 13.87 4.40 -16.62
CA GLU A 116 14.48 5.66 -17.06
C GLU A 116 13.62 6.38 -18.12
N GLU A 117 12.98 5.63 -19.01
CA GLU A 117 12.14 6.19 -20.07
C GLU A 117 10.75 6.63 -19.58
N PHE A 118 10.09 5.83 -18.75
CA PHE A 118 8.67 5.99 -18.40
C PHE A 118 8.40 6.25 -16.92
N GLY A 119 9.36 5.96 -16.03
CA GLY A 119 9.16 6.05 -14.60
C GLY A 119 9.12 7.50 -14.08
N PRO A 120 8.32 7.79 -13.04
CA PRO A 120 8.38 9.09 -12.38
C PRO A 120 9.72 9.25 -11.66
N THR A 121 10.33 10.43 -11.79
CA THR A 121 11.58 10.76 -11.10
C THR A 121 11.33 11.22 -9.66
N PRO A 122 12.29 11.04 -8.73
CA PRO A 122 12.17 11.59 -7.38
C PRO A 122 11.90 13.09 -7.37
N LYS A 123 12.48 13.85 -8.31
CA LYS A 123 12.24 15.29 -8.43
C LYS A 123 10.77 15.60 -8.72
N GLN A 124 10.15 14.88 -9.64
CA GLN A 124 8.74 15.07 -9.98
C GLN A 124 7.81 14.75 -8.80
N VAL A 125 8.10 13.69 -8.02
CA VAL A 125 7.25 13.29 -6.89
C VAL A 125 7.47 14.18 -5.66
N ASN A 126 8.69 14.65 -5.42
CA ASN A 126 9.04 15.52 -4.28
C ASN A 126 8.38 16.91 -4.31
N GLU A 127 7.89 17.34 -5.47
CA GLU A 127 7.23 18.63 -5.61
C GLU A 127 5.75 18.46 -5.26
N PRO A 128 5.26 19.01 -4.11
CA PRO A 128 3.86 18.90 -3.74
C PRO A 128 2.97 19.41 -4.87
N LEU A 129 1.81 18.81 -5.07
CA LEU A 129 0.88 19.23 -6.12
C LEU A 129 0.19 20.55 -5.72
N PRO A 130 0.36 21.65 -6.48
CA PRO A 130 -0.39 22.87 -6.25
C PRO A 130 -1.89 22.62 -6.39
N ARG A 131 -2.69 23.32 -5.58
CA ARG A 131 -4.15 23.16 -5.59
C ARG A 131 -4.77 23.40 -6.99
N ASP A 132 -4.24 24.37 -7.73
CA ASP A 132 -4.72 24.72 -9.06
C ASP A 132 -4.43 23.63 -10.10
N ASP A 133 -3.45 22.76 -9.83
CA ASP A 133 -3.07 21.64 -10.69
C ASP A 133 -3.82 20.34 -10.32
N ILE A 134 -4.68 20.35 -9.30
CA ILE A 134 -5.47 19.16 -8.93
C ILE A 134 -6.52 18.88 -10.02
N PRO A 135 -6.56 17.67 -10.62
CA PRO A 135 -7.56 17.30 -11.61
C PRO A 135 -8.99 17.44 -11.07
N ARG A 136 -9.87 18.06 -11.87
CA ARG A 136 -11.28 18.32 -11.52
C ARG A 136 -12.26 17.43 -12.27
N ASP A 137 -11.77 16.71 -13.25
CA ASP A 137 -12.49 15.79 -14.12
C ASP A 137 -12.29 14.31 -13.72
N SER A 138 -11.50 14.04 -12.68
CA SER A 138 -11.32 12.70 -12.12
C SER A 138 -12.31 12.39 -10.99
N MET A 139 -12.75 11.13 -10.91
CA MET A 139 -13.56 10.62 -9.80
C MET A 139 -12.73 10.03 -8.65
N CYS A 140 -11.39 10.06 -8.75
CA CYS A 140 -10.52 9.56 -7.70
C CYS A 140 -10.70 10.37 -6.41
N TYR A 141 -10.92 9.66 -5.30
CA TYR A 141 -11.21 10.28 -4.01
C TYR A 141 -10.05 11.13 -3.49
N LEU A 142 -8.81 10.85 -3.90
CA LEU A 142 -7.64 11.66 -3.52
C LEU A 142 -7.81 13.11 -3.99
N PHE A 143 -8.22 13.30 -5.24
CA PHE A 143 -8.38 14.63 -5.83
C PHE A 143 -9.61 15.35 -5.27
N THR A 144 -10.75 14.65 -5.18
CA THR A 144 -11.99 15.25 -4.67
C THR A 144 -11.87 15.64 -3.20
N ASN A 145 -11.21 14.82 -2.36
CA ASN A 145 -10.96 15.16 -0.96
C ASN A 145 -9.95 16.29 -0.80
N ALA A 146 -8.87 16.32 -1.60
CA ALA A 146 -7.90 17.41 -1.57
C ALA A 146 -8.53 18.76 -1.96
N LEU A 147 -9.51 18.74 -2.88
CA LEU A 147 -10.29 19.92 -3.24
C LEU A 147 -11.26 20.35 -2.13
N ALA A 148 -11.84 19.41 -1.36
CA ALA A 148 -12.85 19.71 -0.34
C ALA A 148 -12.29 20.19 1.01
N ASN A 149 -11.12 19.71 1.43
CA ASN A 149 -10.57 19.92 2.79
C ASN A 149 -9.79 21.25 2.97
N SER A 150 -10.25 22.34 2.36
CA SER A 150 -9.62 23.68 2.41
C SER A 150 -10.46 24.70 3.16
#